data_AF-A0A1C6WRH7-F1
#
_entry.id   AF-A0A1C6WRH7-F1
#
_cell.length_a   1.000
_cell.length_b   1.000
_cell.length_c   1.000
_cell.angle_alpha   90.00
_cell.angle_beta   90.00
_cell.angle_gamma   90.00
#
_symmetry.space_group_name_H-M   'P 1'
#
loop_
_entity.id
_entity.type
_entity.pdbx_description
1 polymer ?
#
loop_
_entity_poly.entity_id
_entity_poly.type
_entity_poly.pdbx_seq_one_letter_code
_entity_poly.pdbx_strand_id
1 'polypeptide(L)' 'TSEDTTIIVMASGNINDHNPSNKEYKNTIVESANLFKIDIDSEDDIRKGKLKKVFVNIAGHFIHKSTLRVDVTNIESIN' A
#
# COMPACT_ATOMS: atom_id res chain seq x y z
N THR A 1 -21.80 5.58 -4.72
CA THR A 1 -21.22 5.96 -3.43
C THR A 1 -22.34 6.54 -2.59
N SER A 2 -22.50 6.12 -1.34
CA SER A 2 -23.35 6.84 -0.38
C SER A 2 -22.64 8.15 -0.05
N GLU A 3 -23.35 9.28 0.00
CA GLU A 3 -22.78 10.60 0.35
C GLU A 3 -22.01 10.59 1.68
N ASP A 4 -22.34 9.65 2.56
CA ASP A 4 -21.79 9.53 3.91
C ASP A 4 -20.61 8.56 4.04
N THR A 5 -20.26 7.85 2.98
CA THR A 5 -19.21 6.82 3.01
C THR A 5 -18.00 7.24 2.18
N THR A 6 -16.85 7.34 2.84
CA THR A 6 -15.55 7.55 2.21
C THR A 6 -14.68 6.31 2.41
N ILE A 7 -14.02 5.87 1.34
CA ILE A 7 -13.09 4.74 1.37
C ILE A 7 -11.74 5.26 0.89
N ILE A 8 -10.72 5.11 1.73
CA ILE A 8 -9.32 5.39 1.37
C ILE A 8 -8.60 4.05 1.38
N VAL A 9 -7.99 3.68 0.25
CA VAL A 9 -7.28 2.39 0.12
C VAL A 9 -5.94 2.63 -0.54
N MET A 10 -4.92 1.92 -0.04
CA MET A 10 -3.59 1.87 -0.59
C MET A 10 -3.10 0.42 -0.66
N ALA A 11 -2.25 0.16 -1.64
CA ALA A 11 -1.58 -1.12 -1.83
C ALA A 11 -0.19 -0.85 -2.42
N SER A 12 0.79 -1.70 -2.12
CA SER A 12 2.10 -1.62 -2.73
C SER A 12 2.02 -1.98 -4.22
N GLY A 13 2.56 -1.09 -5.06
CA GLY A 13 2.77 -1.36 -6.48
C GLY A 13 4.06 -2.13 -6.74
N ASN A 14 4.34 -2.41 -8.02
CA ASN A 14 5.58 -3.02 -8.46
C ASN A 14 6.65 -1.96 -8.69
N ILE A 15 7.41 -1.64 -7.64
CA ILE A 15 8.38 -0.54 -7.62
C ILE A 15 9.79 -1.10 -7.77
N ASN A 16 10.51 -0.67 -8.81
CA ASN A 16 11.96 -0.79 -8.86
C ASN A 16 12.57 0.37 -8.06
N ASP A 17 12.97 0.07 -6.83
CA ASP A 17 13.63 0.98 -5.90
C ASP A 17 15.15 0.75 -5.86
N HIS A 18 15.70 -0.02 -6.79
CA HIS A 18 17.12 -0.40 -6.84
C HIS A 18 17.64 -1.04 -5.54
N ASN A 19 16.76 -1.63 -4.72
CA ASN A 19 17.15 -2.41 -3.56
C ASN A 19 17.85 -3.71 -4.02
N PRO A 20 18.93 -4.16 -3.35
CA PRO A 20 19.72 -5.31 -3.80
C PRO A 20 19.04 -6.67 -3.57
N SER A 21 17.89 -6.70 -2.91
CA SER A 21 17.12 -7.93 -2.69
C SER A 21 16.51 -8.44 -3.99
N ASN A 22 16.74 -9.71 -4.30
CA ASN A 22 16.08 -10.43 -5.39
C ASN A 22 14.68 -10.94 -5.03
N LYS A 23 14.14 -10.60 -3.85
CA LYS A 23 12.80 -11.01 -3.44
C LYS A 23 11.75 -10.20 -4.20
N GLU A 24 11.09 -10.86 -5.14
CA GLU A 24 9.91 -10.32 -5.79
C GLU A 24 8.70 -10.38 -4.86
N TYR A 25 7.89 -9.32 -4.89
CA TYR A 25 6.60 -9.27 -4.22
C TYR A 25 5.49 -9.22 -5.26
N LYS A 26 4.45 -10.03 -5.03
CA LYS A 26 3.22 -10.01 -5.81
C LYS A 26 2.05 -9.85 -4.85
N ASN A 27 1.23 -8.84 -5.08
CA ASN A 27 0.03 -8.60 -4.32
C ASN A 27 -1.06 -9.60 -4.73
N THR A 28 -1.54 -10.39 -3.77
CA THR A 28 -2.58 -11.42 -3.99
C THR A 28 -4.00 -10.93 -3.68
N ILE A 29 -4.15 -9.74 -3.09
CA ILE A 29 -5.46 -9.15 -2.74
C ILE A 29 -5.87 -8.15 -3.83
N VAL A 30 -4.97 -7.23 -4.18
CA VAL A 30 -5.17 -6.22 -5.21
C VAL A 30 -4.33 -6.58 -6.43
N GLU A 31 -4.79 -7.55 -7.21
CA GLU A 31 -4.00 -8.09 -8.34
C GLU A 31 -3.63 -7.02 -9.38
N SER A 32 -4.51 -6.03 -9.58
CA SER A 32 -4.28 -4.90 -10.48
C SER A 32 -3.11 -4.00 -10.04
N ALA A 33 -2.74 -3.98 -8.76
CA ALA A 33 -1.59 -3.21 -8.26
C ALA A 33 -0.26 -3.73 -8.85
N ASN A 34 -0.20 -5.01 -9.23
CA ASN A 34 0.99 -5.60 -9.86
C ASN A 34 1.26 -5.05 -11.27
N LEU A 35 0.28 -4.41 -11.90
CA LEU A 35 0.42 -3.76 -13.21
C LEU A 35 1.06 -2.38 -13.11
N PHE A 36 0.99 -1.73 -11.94
CA PHE A 36 1.60 -0.44 -11.72
C PHE A 36 3.11 -0.62 -11.52
N LYS A 37 3.86 -0.40 -12.59
CA LYS A 37 5.32 -0.51 -12.64
C LYS A 37 5.95 0.87 -12.71
N ILE A 38 6.86 1.16 -11.80
CA ILE A 38 7.60 2.42 -11.79
C ILE A 38 9.03 2.20 -11.31
N ASP A 39 9.95 2.94 -11.92
CA ASP A 39 11.34 3.07 -11.48
C ASP A 39 11.48 4.37 -10.68
N ILE A 40 12.12 4.31 -9.52
CA ILE A 40 12.31 5.48 -8.66
C ILE A 40 13.78 5.64 -8.28
N ASP A 41 14.24 6.89 -8.18
CA ASP A 41 15.54 7.21 -7.57
C ASP A 41 15.38 7.22 -6.04
N SER A 42 15.54 6.04 -5.44
CA SER A 42 15.30 5.82 -4.01
C SER A 42 16.46 6.31 -3.13
N GLU A 43 16.26 6.46 -1.82
CA GLU A 43 17.35 6.85 -0.91
C GLU A 43 18.52 5.86 -0.89
N ASP A 44 19.71 6.37 -0.59
CA ASP A 44 20.98 5.63 -0.63
C ASP A 44 20.96 4.37 0.26
N ASP A 45 20.28 4.46 1.42
CA ASP A 45 20.14 3.34 2.35
C ASP A 45 19.21 2.23 1.84
N ILE A 46 18.24 2.56 0.97
CA ILE A 46 17.40 1.56 0.28
C ILE A 46 18.23 0.83 -0.77
N ARG A 47 18.98 1.58 -1.59
CA ARG A 47 19.89 1.05 -2.63
C ARG A 47 21.01 0.19 -2.04
N LYS A 48 21.46 0.50 -0.82
CA LYS A 48 22.46 -0.28 -0.07
C LYS A 48 21.85 -1.44 0.73
N GLY A 49 20.53 -1.63 0.70
CA GLY A 49 19.85 -2.72 1.40
C GLY A 49 19.88 -2.62 2.93
N LYS A 50 20.12 -1.42 3.49
CA LYS A 50 20.16 -1.21 4.94
C LYS A 50 18.79 -1.21 5.58
N LEU A 51 17.74 -0.91 4.80
CA LEU A 51 16.36 -0.92 5.25
C LEU A 51 15.68 -2.24 4.90
N LYS A 52 14.90 -2.78 5.84
CA LYS A 52 14.05 -3.94 5.60
C LYS A 52 12.87 -3.53 4.72
N LYS A 53 12.77 -4.14 3.53
CA LYS A 53 11.64 -3.97 2.62
C LYS A 53 10.39 -4.66 3.18
N VAL A 54 9.27 -3.93 3.25
CA VAL A 54 7.96 -4.39 3.71
C VAL A 54 6.93 -4.04 2.65
N PHE A 55 5.95 -4.89 2.45
CA PHE A 55 4.91 -4.66 1.44
C PHE A 55 3.52 -4.61 2.06
N VAL A 56 2.70 -3.69 1.58
CA VAL A 56 1.30 -3.55 1.95
C VAL A 56 0.45 -4.27 0.92
N ASN A 57 -0.18 -5.38 1.32
CA ASN A 57 -1.15 -6.07 0.47
C ASN A 57 -2.40 -5.21 0.29
N ILE A 58 -2.94 -4.69 1.39
CA ILE A 58 -3.99 -3.67 1.39
C ILE A 58 -3.96 -2.96 2.73
N ALA A 59 -4.03 -1.64 2.70
CA ALA A 59 -4.29 -0.85 3.90
C ALA A 59 -5.30 0.25 3.58
N GLY A 60 -6.07 0.67 4.56
CA GLY A 60 -7.05 1.72 4.33
C GLY A 60 -8.04 1.94 5.45
N HIS A 61 -8.92 2.89 5.19
CA HIS A 61 -9.96 3.31 6.09
C HIS A 61 -11.31 3.24 5.38
N PHE A 62 -12.25 2.59 6.04
CA PHE A 62 -13.67 2.77 5.76
C PHE A 62 -14.19 3.81 6.74
N ILE A 63 -14.59 4.97 6.22
CA ILE A 63 -15.06 6.11 7.01
C ILE A 63 -16.54 6.29 6.72
N HIS A 64 -17.35 6.19 7.76
CA HIS A 64 -18.79 6.40 7.66
C HIS A 64 -19.20 7.57 8.55
N LYS A 65 -19.77 8.61 7.94
CA LYS A 65 -20.33 9.75 8.65
C LYS A 65 -21.78 9.45 9.00
N SER A 66 -22.11 9.57 10.28
CA SER A 66 -23.50 9.61 10.76
C SER A 66 -23.83 11.01 11.26
N THR A 67 -25.08 11.26 11.64
CA THR A 67 -25.54 12.58 12.10
C THR A 67 -24.73 13.16 13.27
N LEU A 68 -24.26 12.31 14.19
CA LEU A 68 -23.60 12.73 15.44
C LEU A 68 -22.17 12.21 15.61
N ARG A 69 -21.67 11.38 14.68
CA ARG A 69 -20.36 10.74 14.80
C ARG A 69 -19.76 10.39 13.45
N VAL A 70 -18.47 10.07 13.47
CA VAL A 70 -17.76 9.47 12.35
C VAL A 70 -17.20 8.14 12.83
N ASP A 71 -17.61 7.06 12.20
CA ASP A 71 -17.08 5.72 12.43
C ASP A 71 -15.93 5.48 11.46
N VAL A 72 -14.79 4.99 11.98
CA VAL A 72 -13.61 4.67 11.18
C VAL A 72 -13.20 3.23 11.46
N THR A 73 -13.19 2.42 10.40
CA THR A 73 -12.69 1.04 10.44
C THR A 73 -11.37 0.96 9.69
N ASN A 74 -10.33 0.48 10.37
CA ASN A 74 -9.01 0.27 9.79
C ASN A 74 -8.88 -1.15 9.26
N ILE A 75 -8.28 -1.28 8.09
CA ILE A 75 -7.94 -2.57 7.48
C ILE A 75 -6.46 -2.51 7.14
N GLU A 76 -5.70 -3.51 7.60
CA GLU A 76 -4.27 -3.61 7.35
C GLU A 76 -3.89 -5.07 7.08
N SER A 77 -3.24 -5.30 5.94
CA SER A 77 -2.62 -6.57 5.59
C SER A 77 -1.24 -6.30 5.01
N ILE A 78 -0.21 -6.79 5.70
CA ILE A 78 1.20 -6.55 5.39
C ILE A 78 1.93 -7.89 5.19
N ASN A 79 3.00 -7.87 4.40
CA ASN A 79 3.89 -9.00 4.10
C ASN A 79 5.34 -8.67 4.48
#